data_AF-A0A9N9K5D1-F1
#
_entry.id   AF-A0A9N9K5D1-F1
#
_cell.length_a   1.000
_cell.length_b   1.000
_cell.length_c   1.000
_cell.angle_alpha   90.00
_cell.angle_beta   90.00
_cell.angle_gamma   90.00
#
_symmetry.space_group_name_H-M   'P 1'
#
loop_
_entity.id
_entity.type
_entity.pdbx_description
1 polymer ?
#
loop_
_entity_poly.entity_id
_entity_poly.type
_entity_poly.pdbx_seq_one_letter_code
_entity_poly.pdbx_strand_id
1 'polypeptide(L)'
;LNTNNEDTPLQVKLNDLAEQIAKLGGAAALLMLIVLLIKYFISFRNHVPSTAQAISDLVRVIISAVTVVVVAVPEGLPLAVTLALAYATTRMLKDNNLVRVLASCETMGNATTICSDKTGTLTQNQMTVVVTTIGSSDTFAKN
;
A
#
# COMPACT_ATOMS: atom_id res chain seq x y z
N LEU A 1 -22.64 5.56 -8.01
CA LEU A 1 -21.24 5.89 -7.68
C LEU A 1 -20.42 4.66 -8.04
N ASN A 2 -20.03 4.53 -9.31
CA ASN A 2 -19.18 3.42 -9.74
C ASN A 2 -17.79 3.65 -9.16
N THR A 3 -17.51 3.03 -8.02
CA THR A 3 -16.14 2.85 -7.54
C THR A 3 -15.55 1.70 -8.34
N ASN A 4 -15.12 1.97 -9.58
CA ASN A 4 -14.16 1.08 -10.21
C ASN A 4 -12.95 1.11 -9.28
N ASN A 5 -12.72 0.00 -8.60
CA ASN A 5 -11.73 -0.14 -7.54
C ASN A 5 -10.36 -0.30 -8.21
N GLU A 6 -9.92 0.76 -8.88
CA GLU A 6 -8.59 0.82 -9.48
C GLU A 6 -7.57 0.94 -8.35
N ASP A 7 -6.62 0.01 -8.34
CA ASP A 7 -5.56 -0.01 -7.35
C ASP A 7 -4.73 1.28 -7.46
N THR A 8 -4.37 1.85 -6.33
CA THR A 8 -3.50 3.03 -6.30
C THR A 8 -2.09 2.68 -6.76
N PRO A 9 -1.31 3.65 -7.28
CA PRO A 9 0.06 3.38 -7.74
C PRO A 9 0.98 2.78 -6.66
N LEU A 10 0.78 3.09 -5.38
CA LEU A 10 1.46 2.48 -4.24
C LEU A 10 0.95 1.07 -3.99
N GLN A 11 -0.37 0.82 -4.08
CA GLN A 11 -0.91 -0.54 -3.94
C GLN A 11 -0.33 -1.48 -5.00
N VAL A 12 -0.19 -1.04 -6.24
CA VAL A 12 0.47 -1.81 -7.31
C VAL A 12 1.93 -2.12 -6.93
N LYS A 13 2.71 -1.11 -6.53
CA LYS A 13 4.11 -1.30 -6.13
C LYS A 13 4.27 -2.18 -4.89
N LEU A 14 3.38 -2.05 -3.91
CA LEU A 14 3.39 -2.87 -2.70
C LEU A 14 3.04 -4.31 -3.01
N ASN A 15 2.11 -4.55 -3.94
CA ASN A 15 1.77 -5.89 -4.41
C ASN A 15 2.98 -6.53 -5.12
N ASP A 16 3.69 -5.78 -5.97
CA ASP A 16 4.93 -6.24 -6.60
C ASP A 16 6.01 -6.60 -5.56
N LEU A 17 6.18 -5.76 -4.52
CA LEU A 17 7.11 -6.03 -3.42
C LEU A 17 6.69 -7.25 -2.60
N ALA A 18 5.41 -7.38 -2.27
CA ALA A 18 4.88 -8.53 -1.54
C ALA A 18 5.09 -9.83 -2.34
N GLU A 19 4.89 -9.80 -3.66
CA GLU A 19 5.13 -10.93 -4.54
C GLU A 19 6.62 -11.32 -4.58
N GLN A 20 7.52 -10.34 -4.65
CA GLN A 20 8.96 -10.60 -4.60
C GLN A 20 9.41 -11.22 -3.28
N ILE A 21 8.90 -10.71 -2.14
CA ILE A 21 9.16 -11.27 -0.81
C ILE A 21 8.63 -12.71 -0.74
N ALA A 22 7.42 -12.97 -1.24
CA ALA A 22 6.83 -14.30 -1.25
C ALA A 22 7.64 -15.29 -2.10
N LYS A 23 8.13 -14.87 -3.28
CA LYS A 23 8.99 -15.71 -4.14
C LYS A 23 10.32 -16.04 -3.47
N LEU A 24 10.99 -15.05 -2.86
CA LEU A 24 12.25 -15.25 -2.15
C LEU A 24 12.07 -16.13 -0.91
N GLY A 25 11.04 -15.88 -0.11
CA GLY A 25 10.70 -16.67 1.06
C GLY A 25 10.33 -18.12 0.70
N GLY A 26 9.56 -18.30 -0.37
CA GLY A 26 9.22 -19.62 -0.90
C GLY A 26 10.45 -20.40 -1.38
N ALA A 27 11.38 -19.74 -2.08
CA ALA A 27 12.65 -20.36 -2.50
C ALA A 27 13.51 -20.77 -1.29
N ALA A 28 13.61 -19.93 -0.26
CA ALA A 28 14.33 -20.24 0.96
C ALA A 28 13.67 -21.39 1.75
N ALA A 29 12.34 -21.42 1.84
CA ALA A 29 11.59 -22.50 2.48
C ALA A 29 11.80 -23.85 1.76
N LEU A 30 11.79 -23.85 0.43
CA LEU A 30 12.04 -25.03 -0.38
C LEU A 30 13.48 -25.55 -0.20
N LEU A 31 14.46 -24.65 -0.18
CA LEU A 31 15.86 -24.99 0.09
C LEU A 31 15.99 -25.62 1.49
N MET A 32 15.39 -25.01 2.52
CA MET A 32 15.40 -25.55 3.88
C MET A 32 14.76 -26.93 3.97
N LEU A 33 13.64 -27.16 3.29
CA LEU A 33 12.97 -28.46 3.24
C LEU A 33 13.87 -29.53 2.61
N ILE A 34 14.53 -29.21 1.49
CA ILE A 34 15.50 -30.13 0.85
C ILE A 34 16.64 -30.48 1.81
N VAL A 35 17.20 -29.49 2.51
CA VAL A 35 18.28 -29.72 3.49
C VAL A 35 17.81 -30.61 4.64
N LEU A 36 16.61 -30.38 5.17
CA LEU A 36 16.04 -31.22 6.24
C LEU A 36 15.72 -32.63 5.77
N LEU A 37 15.22 -32.81 4.56
CA LEU A 37 15.00 -34.15 3.97
C LEU A 37 16.31 -34.91 3.78
N ILE A 38 17.36 -34.25 3.27
CA ILE A 38 18.69 -34.87 3.12
C ILE A 38 19.23 -35.28 4.49
N LYS A 39 19.15 -34.41 5.50
CA LYS A 39 19.58 -34.73 6.87
C LYS A 39 18.78 -35.91 7.46
N TYR A 40 17.47 -35.95 7.21
CA TYR A 40 16.62 -37.04 7.65
C TYR A 40 17.02 -38.37 6.99
N PHE A 41 17.26 -38.38 5.67
CA PHE A 41 17.64 -39.57 4.93
C PHE A 41 19.03 -40.11 5.35
N ILE A 42 19.99 -39.22 5.61
CA ILE A 42 21.31 -39.59 6.16
C ILE A 42 21.16 -40.16 7.57
N SER A 43 20.33 -39.54 8.43
CA SER A 43 20.10 -40.01 9.80
C SER A 43 19.48 -41.41 9.80
N PHE A 44 18.47 -41.64 8.96
CA PHE A 44 17.80 -42.93 8.80
C PHE A 44 18.74 -44.05 8.32
N ARG A 45 19.71 -43.72 7.44
CA ARG A 45 20.74 -44.66 6.98
C ARG A 45 21.68 -45.10 8.12
N ASN A 46 21.99 -44.20 9.05
CA ASN A 46 22.95 -44.43 10.12
C ASN A 46 22.32 -45.08 11.36
N HIS A 47 21.06 -44.76 11.67
CA HIS A 47 20.32 -45.31 12.80
C HIS A 47 18.86 -45.51 12.39
N VAL A 48 18.32 -46.71 12.58
CA VAL A 48 16.88 -46.96 12.40
C VAL A 48 16.15 -46.34 13.61
N PRO A 49 15.41 -45.24 13.45
CA PRO A 49 14.76 -44.58 14.58
C PRO A 49 13.64 -45.46 15.14
N SER A 50 13.41 -45.35 16.44
CA SER A 50 12.19 -45.90 17.05
C SER A 50 10.96 -45.19 16.45
N THR A 51 9.84 -45.89 16.31
CA THR A 51 8.58 -45.34 15.76
C THR A 51 8.17 -44.03 16.44
N ALA A 52 8.40 -43.89 17.74
CA ALA A 52 8.14 -42.65 18.49
C ALA A 52 9.04 -41.47 18.06
N GLN A 53 10.32 -41.73 17.75
CA GLN A 53 11.26 -40.71 17.31
C GLN A 53 10.97 -40.25 15.87
N ALA A 54 10.62 -41.19 14.99
CA ALA A 54 10.25 -40.89 13.61
C ALA A 54 9.05 -39.94 13.52
N ILE A 55 8.03 -40.13 14.38
CA ILE A 55 6.86 -39.24 14.45
C ILE A 55 7.28 -37.85 14.95
N SER A 56 8.11 -37.77 15.99
CA SER A 56 8.58 -36.48 16.53
C SER A 56 9.39 -35.67 15.51
N ASP A 57 10.29 -36.33 14.79
CA ASP A 57 11.10 -35.68 13.75
C ASP A 57 10.25 -35.20 12.58
N LEU A 58 9.26 -35.99 12.14
CA LEU A 58 8.33 -35.59 11.08
C LEU A 58 7.53 -34.34 11.48
N VAL A 59 6.99 -34.33 12.70
CA VAL A 59 6.26 -33.16 13.23
C VAL A 59 7.18 -31.93 13.28
N ARG A 60 8.44 -32.10 13.68
CA ARG A 60 9.41 -30.99 13.74
C ARG A 60 9.72 -30.41 12.35
N VAL A 61 9.88 -31.27 11.34
CA VAL A 61 10.07 -30.83 9.96
C VAL A 61 8.85 -30.06 9.47
N ILE A 62 7.64 -30.54 9.72
CA ILE A 62 6.38 -29.86 9.35
C ILE A 62 6.27 -28.48 10.04
N ILE A 63 6.50 -28.42 11.37
CA ILE A 63 6.45 -27.15 12.13
C ILE A 63 7.47 -26.15 11.57
N SER A 64 8.69 -26.61 11.25
CA SER A 64 9.72 -25.73 10.70
C SER A 64 9.35 -25.19 9.32
N ALA A 65 8.75 -26.00 8.45
CA ALA A 65 8.29 -25.58 7.13
C ALA A 65 7.18 -24.52 7.24
N VAL A 66 6.18 -24.75 8.12
CA VAL A 66 5.10 -23.78 8.37
C VAL A 66 5.65 -22.47 8.94
N THR A 67 6.60 -22.56 9.86
CA THR A 67 7.20 -21.37 10.51
C THR A 67 7.91 -20.47 9.50
N VAL A 68 8.66 -21.03 8.55
CA VAL A 68 9.32 -20.22 7.51
C VAL A 68 8.30 -19.54 6.60
N VAL A 69 7.22 -20.23 6.22
CA VAL A 69 6.17 -19.64 5.38
C VAL A 69 5.49 -18.46 6.08
N VAL A 70 5.12 -18.62 7.35
CA VAL A 70 4.48 -17.54 8.14
C VAL A 70 5.41 -16.34 8.33
N VAL A 71 6.70 -16.57 8.59
CA VAL A 71 7.69 -15.50 8.73
C VAL A 71 7.96 -14.77 7.40
N ALA A 72 7.83 -15.46 6.27
CA ALA A 72 8.05 -14.88 4.95
C ALA A 72 6.88 -14.02 4.45
N VAL A 73 5.64 -14.28 4.88
CA VAL A 73 4.47 -13.49 4.47
C VAL A 73 4.43 -12.19 5.26
N PRO A 74 4.49 -11.01 4.61
CA PRO A 74 4.51 -9.73 5.31
C PRO A 74 3.09 -9.29 5.68
N GLU A 75 2.48 -9.93 6.67
CA GLU A 75 1.11 -9.62 7.15
C GLU A 75 0.98 -8.19 7.71
N GLY A 76 2.09 -7.58 8.14
CA GLY A 76 2.13 -6.21 8.64
C GLY A 76 2.16 -5.12 7.55
N LEU A 77 2.47 -5.47 6.29
CA LEU A 77 2.57 -4.50 5.20
C LEU A 77 1.25 -3.73 4.95
N PRO A 78 0.09 -4.39 4.75
CA PRO A 78 -1.18 -3.67 4.53
C PRO A 78 -1.62 -2.86 5.75
N LEU A 79 -1.31 -3.33 6.96
CA LEU A 79 -1.65 -2.62 8.19
C LEU A 79 -0.84 -1.33 8.34
N ALA A 80 0.47 -1.37 8.08
CA ALA A 80 1.33 -0.19 8.15
C ALA A 80 0.90 0.90 7.15
N VAL A 81 0.50 0.50 5.95
CA VAL A 81 0.10 1.42 4.87
C VAL A 81 -1.22 2.10 5.19
N THR A 82 -2.23 1.34 5.65
CA THR A 82 -3.53 1.92 6.04
C THR A 82 -3.40 2.87 7.21
N LEU A 83 -2.54 2.57 8.19
CA LEU A 83 -2.28 3.45 9.32
C LEU A 83 -1.55 4.73 8.90
N ALA A 84 -0.58 4.64 7.99
CA ALA A 84 0.10 5.81 7.44
C ALA A 84 -0.88 6.72 6.67
N LEU A 85 -1.76 6.15 5.84
CA LEU A 85 -2.79 6.89 5.11
C LEU A 85 -3.80 7.53 6.06
N ALA A 86 -4.27 6.81 7.08
CA ALA A 86 -5.20 7.35 8.08
C ALA A 86 -4.60 8.52 8.88
N TYR A 87 -3.31 8.44 9.19
CA TYR A 87 -2.60 9.56 9.81
C TYR A 87 -2.52 10.77 8.88
N ALA A 88 -2.18 10.55 7.61
CA ALA A 88 -2.11 11.60 6.60
C ALA A 88 -3.47 12.30 6.40
N THR A 89 -4.57 11.54 6.35
CA THR A 89 -5.92 12.12 6.17
C THR A 89 -6.36 12.92 7.38
N THR A 90 -6.00 12.47 8.59
CA THR A 90 -6.25 13.21 9.83
C THR A 90 -5.51 14.55 9.84
N ARG A 91 -4.29 14.60 9.29
CA ARG A 91 -3.55 15.86 9.12
C ARG A 91 -4.19 16.76 8.07
N MET A 92 -4.56 16.24 6.91
CA MET A 92 -5.23 17.01 5.85
C MET A 92 -6.56 17.61 6.33
N LEU A 93 -7.30 16.91 7.18
CA LEU A 93 -8.54 17.41 7.76
C LEU A 93 -8.31 18.63 8.67
N LYS A 94 -7.19 18.68 9.40
CA LYS A 94 -6.80 19.87 10.18
C LYS A 94 -6.48 21.08 9.29
N ASP A 95 -6.05 20.82 8.06
CA ASP A 95 -5.76 21.85 7.04
C ASP A 95 -7.00 22.21 6.20
N ASN A 96 -8.21 21.92 6.70
CA ASN A 96 -9.51 22.13 6.03
C ASN A 96 -9.69 21.34 4.72
N ASN A 97 -8.96 20.25 4.52
CA ASN A 97 -9.12 19.36 3.38
C ASN A 97 -9.77 18.02 3.82
N LEU A 98 -11.07 17.86 3.54
CA LEU A 98 -11.80 16.63 3.86
C LEU A 98 -11.59 15.57 2.77
N VAL A 99 -10.71 14.62 3.04
CA VAL A 99 -10.51 13.46 2.16
C VAL A 99 -11.53 12.37 2.48
N ARG A 100 -12.42 12.08 1.53
CA ARG A 100 -13.49 11.07 1.68
C ARG A 100 -13.04 9.64 1.33
N VAL A 101 -11.96 9.50 0.56
CA VAL A 101 -11.44 8.21 0.09
C VAL A 101 -9.93 8.19 0.38
N LEU A 102 -9.48 7.28 1.25
CA LEU A 102 -8.08 7.22 1.70
C LEU A 102 -7.09 7.05 0.53
N ALA A 103 -7.48 6.24 -0.47
CA ALA A 103 -6.71 6.02 -1.69
C ALA A 103 -6.42 7.34 -2.47
N SER A 104 -7.30 8.34 -2.39
CA SER A 104 -7.13 9.61 -3.09
C SER A 104 -5.96 10.44 -2.56
N CYS A 105 -5.61 10.32 -1.28
CA CYS A 105 -4.44 11.02 -0.71
C CYS A 105 -3.15 10.66 -1.45
N GLU A 106 -3.04 9.40 -1.84
CA GLU A 106 -1.86 8.89 -2.49
C GLU A 106 -1.84 9.25 -3.98
N THR A 107 -2.95 9.03 -4.69
CA THR A 107 -3.08 9.38 -6.11
C THR A 107 -2.83 10.88 -6.35
N MET A 108 -3.32 11.75 -5.46
CA MET A 108 -3.10 13.20 -5.55
C MET A 108 -1.61 13.57 -5.44
N GLY A 109 -0.80 12.79 -4.71
CA GLY A 109 0.64 13.00 -4.60
C GLY A 109 1.40 12.78 -5.91
N ASN A 110 0.82 12.02 -6.85
CA ASN A 110 1.39 11.76 -8.17
C ASN A 110 0.67 12.54 -9.29
N ALA A 111 -0.14 13.54 -8.96
CA ALA A 111 -0.85 14.33 -9.96
C ALA A 111 0.12 15.20 -10.79
N THR A 112 0.07 15.06 -12.11
CA THR A 112 0.89 15.85 -13.06
C THR A 112 0.14 17.00 -13.70
N THR A 113 -1.20 16.94 -13.72
CA THR A 113 -2.08 17.96 -14.30
C THR A 113 -3.25 18.21 -13.37
N ILE A 114 -3.56 19.48 -13.13
CA ILE A 114 -4.72 19.90 -12.35
C ILE A 114 -5.69 20.62 -13.29
N CYS A 115 -6.79 19.94 -13.62
CA CYS A 115 -7.90 20.56 -14.33
C CYS A 115 -8.80 21.25 -13.30
N SER A 116 -8.71 22.58 -13.21
CA SER A 116 -9.51 23.37 -12.28
C SER A 116 -10.63 24.09 -13.01
N ASP A 117 -11.81 24.15 -12.40
CA ASP A 117 -12.90 24.99 -12.90
C ASP A 117 -12.63 26.47 -12.55
N LYS A 118 -13.16 27.40 -13.32
CA LYS A 118 -12.94 28.83 -13.09
C LYS A 118 -13.85 29.37 -12.00
N THR A 119 -15.16 29.20 -12.17
CA THR A 119 -16.16 29.91 -11.38
C THR A 119 -16.37 29.21 -10.04
N GLY A 120 -16.11 29.90 -8.93
CA GLY A 120 -16.28 29.32 -7.59
C GLY A 120 -15.17 28.36 -7.15
N THR A 121 -14.16 28.12 -7.98
CA THR A 121 -12.91 27.45 -7.58
C THR A 121 -11.72 28.41 -7.66
N LEU A 122 -11.41 28.95 -8.85
CA LEU A 122 -10.36 29.97 -9.00
C LEU A 122 -10.87 31.38 -8.67
N THR A 123 -12.14 31.67 -8.96
CA THR A 123 -12.78 32.95 -8.61
C THR A 123 -13.60 32.80 -7.34
N GLN A 124 -13.73 33.89 -6.57
CA GLN A 124 -14.57 33.95 -5.37
C GLN A 124 -16.09 33.82 -5.66
N ASN A 125 -16.47 33.63 -6.93
CA ASN A 125 -17.85 33.68 -7.41
C ASN A 125 -18.61 34.95 -6.98
N GLN A 126 -17.87 36.05 -6.79
CA GLN A 126 -18.41 37.36 -6.45
C GLN A 126 -18.09 38.33 -7.60
N MET A 127 -19.08 38.54 -8.47
CA MET A 127 -18.94 39.44 -9.62
C MET A 127 -18.97 40.88 -9.12
N THR A 128 -17.91 41.64 -9.40
CA THR A 128 -17.82 43.06 -9.06
C THR A 128 -17.51 43.87 -10.32
N VAL A 129 -18.13 45.05 -10.40
CA VAL A 129 -17.80 46.02 -11.45
C VAL A 129 -16.49 46.70 -11.04
N VAL A 130 -15.42 46.46 -11.80
CA VAL A 130 -14.08 47.00 -11.55
C VAL A 130 -13.88 48.34 -12.27
N VAL A 131 -14.44 48.46 -13.48
CA VAL A 131 -14.31 49.66 -14.32
C VAL A 131 -15.65 49.99 -14.94
N THR A 132 -16.01 51.26 -14.86
CA THR A 132 -17.18 51.83 -15.53
C THR A 132 -16.72 53.06 -16.31
N THR A 133 -17.03 53.13 -17.60
CA THR A 133 -16.75 54.32 -18.42
C THR A 133 -18.06 55.03 -18.73
N ILE A 134 -18.13 56.33 -18.43
CA ILE A 134 -19.28 57.19 -18.69
C ILE A 134 -18.82 58.32 -19.62
N GLY A 135 -19.35 58.38 -20.85
CA GLY A 135 -18.91 59.34 -21.87
C GLY A 135 -17.57 58.98 -22.51
N SER A 136 -16.97 59.90 -23.28
CA SER A 136 -15.71 59.65 -24.00
C SER A 136 -14.45 59.72 -23.13
N SER A 137 -14.54 60.30 -21.93
CA SER A 137 -13.36 60.68 -21.15
C SER A 137 -13.38 60.18 -19.70
N ASP A 138 -14.54 59.96 -19.10
CA ASP A 138 -14.62 59.67 -17.66
C ASP A 138 -14.64 58.16 -17.42
N THR A 139 -13.50 57.62 -16.98
CA THR A 139 -13.38 56.23 -16.54
C THR A 139 -13.27 56.17 -15.02
N PHE A 140 -14.25 55.54 -14.38
CA PHE A 140 -14.27 55.28 -12.95
C PHE A 140 -13.82 53.85 -12.69
N ALA A 141 -12.63 53.69 -12.15
CA ALA A 141 -12.11 52.40 -11.68
C ALA A 141 -12.27 52.30 -10.16
N LYS A 142 -12.66 51.12 -9.69
CA LYS A 142 -12.70 50.82 -8.25
C LYS A 142 -11.26 50.60 -7.76
N ASN A 143 -10.79 51.46 -6.82
CA ASN A 143 -9.49 51.36 -6.16
C ASN A 143 -9.30 50.00 -5.47
#